data_AF-A0A534MSR6-F1
#
_entry.id   AF-A0A534MSR6-F1
#
_cell.length_a   1.000
_cell.length_b   1.000
_cell.length_c   1.000
_cell.angle_alpha   90.00
_cell.angle_beta   90.00
_cell.angle_gamma   90.00
#
_symmetry.space_group_name_H-M   'P 1'
#
loop_
_entity.id
_entity.type
_entity.pdbx_description
1 polymer ?
#
loop_
_entity_poly.entity_id
_entity_poly.type
_entity_poly.pdbx_seq_one_letter_code
_entity_poly.pdbx_strand_id
1 'polypeptide(L)'
;MHAERNARLIREPALRTDSRGSQNGPPPCKEHPISAKDFRPGERVFRFGGPRTAVVAPGSIDRWISFELGRLNAGLVVEKKSLARLLAEPEPACRTREGDPHPFDRAGLDRLAAALTREEADDLRLPLTLLVSGDSDSAYLTDELGAKALRAVEKFDRAFPFRDGRMALPQSLAVDLVRRHGGAVQLAFA
;
A
#
# COMPACT_ATOMS: atom_id res chain seq x y z
N MET A 1 -65.11 11.03 -11.45
CA MET A 1 -65.04 11.68 -10.13
C MET A 1 -63.60 12.12 -9.92
N HIS A 2 -63.39 13.43 -9.72
CA HIS A 2 -62.12 14.14 -9.75
C HIS A 2 -61.11 13.64 -8.72
N ALA A 3 -59.86 13.47 -9.14
CA ALA A 3 -58.71 13.42 -8.24
C ALA A 3 -57.76 14.58 -8.59
N GLU A 4 -58.11 15.76 -8.08
CA GLU A 4 -57.19 16.89 -7.97
C GLU A 4 -56.13 16.54 -6.92
N ARG A 5 -54.85 16.54 -7.32
CA ARG A 5 -53.73 16.54 -6.38
C ARG A 5 -52.84 17.75 -6.66
N ASN A 6 -53.21 18.82 -5.97
CA ASN A 6 -52.41 19.92 -5.45
C ASN A 6 -50.91 19.91 -5.80
N ALA A 7 -50.54 20.79 -6.73
CA ALA A 7 -49.19 21.31 -6.89
C ALA A 7 -48.87 22.25 -5.71
N ARG A 8 -47.95 21.83 -4.82
CA ARG A 8 -47.40 22.72 -3.78
C ARG A 8 -46.11 23.35 -4.27
N LEU A 9 -46.16 24.68 -4.36
CA LEU A 9 -45.03 25.59 -4.45
C LEU A 9 -43.97 25.24 -3.39
N ILE A 10 -42.72 25.09 -3.83
CA ILE A 10 -41.55 25.32 -2.97
C ILE A 10 -40.86 26.57 -3.49
N ARG A 11 -40.87 27.59 -2.65
CA ARG A 11 -40.16 28.86 -2.83
C ARG A 11 -38.67 28.62 -2.65
N GLU A 12 -37.88 29.01 -3.65
CA GLU A 12 -36.45 29.26 -3.51
C GLU A 12 -36.20 30.51 -2.64
N PRO A 13 -35.24 30.48 -1.71
CA PRO A 13 -34.64 31.68 -1.20
C PRO A 13 -33.17 31.82 -1.64
N ALA A 14 -32.97 32.80 -2.52
CA ALA A 14 -31.95 33.83 -2.48
C ALA A 14 -30.50 33.46 -2.10
N LEU A 15 -29.66 33.47 -3.14
CA LEU A 15 -28.25 33.82 -3.10
C LEU A 15 -28.01 35.05 -2.21
N ARG A 16 -27.25 34.86 -1.12
CA ARG A 16 -26.59 35.95 -0.40
C ARG A 16 -25.08 35.80 -0.58
N THR A 17 -24.53 36.73 -1.32
CA THR A 17 -23.11 37.11 -1.33
C THR A 17 -22.74 37.70 0.02
N ASP A 18 -21.75 37.15 0.70
CA ASP A 18 -20.98 37.88 1.72
C ASP A 18 -19.49 37.73 1.41
N SER A 19 -18.94 38.83 0.91
CA SER A 19 -17.54 39.04 0.61
C SER A 19 -16.83 39.50 1.89
N ARG A 20 -16.17 38.58 2.60
CA ARG A 20 -15.18 38.95 3.62
C ARG A 20 -13.89 38.19 3.41
N GLY A 21 -12.87 38.96 3.05
CA GLY A 21 -11.54 38.49 2.71
C GLY A 21 -10.82 37.81 3.87
N SER A 22 -10.01 36.83 3.51
CA SER A 22 -8.89 36.36 4.32
C SER A 22 -7.74 36.09 3.37
N GLN A 23 -6.85 37.08 3.27
CA GLN A 23 -5.59 36.98 2.54
C GLN A 23 -4.61 36.23 3.45
N ASN A 24 -4.27 34.99 3.12
CA ASN A 24 -3.11 34.31 3.68
C ASN A 24 -2.18 33.95 2.52
N GLY A 25 -1.44 34.96 2.05
CA GLY A 25 -0.28 34.76 1.18
C GLY A 25 0.97 34.50 2.03
N PRO A 26 1.96 33.75 1.52
CA PRO A 26 3.23 33.54 2.21
C PRO A 26 4.01 34.86 2.34
N PRO A 27 4.84 35.02 3.40
CA PRO A 27 5.55 36.28 3.65
C PRO A 27 6.61 36.56 2.56
N PRO A 28 6.86 37.84 2.23
CA PRO A 28 7.81 38.23 1.19
C PRO A 28 9.27 38.00 1.63
N CYS A 29 10.07 37.47 0.69
CA CYS A 29 11.52 37.37 0.79
C CYS A 29 12.13 38.76 1.02
N LYS A 30 12.84 38.95 2.13
CA LYS A 30 13.61 40.17 2.38
C LYS A 30 14.95 40.10 1.63
N GLU A 31 15.02 40.78 0.50
CA GLU A 31 16.28 41.11 -0.17
C GLU A 31 17.11 42.03 0.74
N HIS A 32 18.29 41.58 1.15
CA HIS A 32 19.28 42.44 1.80
C HIS A 32 20.29 42.86 0.73
N PRO A 33 20.50 44.17 0.48
CA PRO A 33 21.51 44.63 -0.46
C PRO A 33 22.90 44.39 0.15
N ILE A 34 23.70 43.59 -0.54
CA ILE A 34 25.11 43.36 -0.19
C ILE A 34 25.88 44.62 -0.57
N SER A 35 26.22 45.44 0.41
CA SER A 35 27.02 46.65 0.23
C SER A 35 28.46 46.28 -0.11
N ALA A 36 28.91 46.67 -1.31
CA ALA A 36 30.28 46.55 -1.77
C ALA A 36 31.17 47.59 -1.07
N LYS A 37 31.81 47.19 0.03
CA LYS A 37 33.04 47.78 0.57
C LYS A 37 33.51 46.91 1.73
N ASP A 38 34.60 46.18 1.49
CA ASP A 38 35.70 45.90 2.43
C ASP A 38 36.53 44.73 1.90
N PHE A 39 37.22 44.98 0.80
CA PHE A 39 38.33 44.15 0.34
C PHE A 39 39.59 44.59 1.10
N ARG A 40 40.13 43.71 1.94
CA ARG A 40 41.49 43.80 2.49
C ARG A 40 42.17 42.43 2.27
N PRO A 41 43.27 42.35 1.51
CA PRO A 41 44.00 41.10 1.30
C PRO A 41 44.94 40.88 2.48
N GLY A 42 44.82 39.72 3.14
CA GLY A 42 45.66 39.35 4.28
C GLY A 42 45.64 37.85 4.49
N GLU A 43 46.77 37.23 4.21
CA GLU A 43 47.07 35.80 4.25
C GLU A 43 46.51 35.10 5.50
N ARG A 44 45.88 33.93 5.30
CA ARG A 44 46.00 32.78 6.22
C ARG A 44 45.51 31.50 5.54
N VAL A 45 46.42 30.53 5.56
CA VAL A 45 46.33 29.18 5.01
C VAL A 45 45.16 28.41 5.61
N PHE A 46 44.17 28.04 4.81
CA PHE A 46 43.35 26.85 5.04
C PHE A 46 43.12 26.13 3.72
N ARG A 47 43.83 25.01 3.58
CA ARG A 47 43.70 24.04 2.49
C ARG A 47 42.36 23.33 2.65
N PHE A 48 41.27 23.92 2.19
CA PHE A 48 39.99 23.22 2.07
C PHE A 48 40.07 22.28 0.87
N GLY A 49 40.21 20.99 1.17
CA GLY A 49 40.03 19.91 0.21
C GLY A 49 38.70 20.10 -0.52
N GLY A 50 38.74 19.88 -1.83
CA GLY A 50 37.57 19.95 -2.69
C GLY A 50 36.43 19.05 -2.20
N PRO A 51 35.22 19.21 -2.77
CA PRO A 51 34.08 18.39 -2.40
C PRO A 51 34.47 16.93 -2.63
N ARG A 52 34.56 16.16 -1.55
CA ARG A 52 34.65 14.71 -1.64
C ARG A 52 33.31 14.28 -2.19
N THR A 53 33.24 14.08 -3.50
CA THR A 53 32.25 13.22 -4.13
C THR A 53 32.36 11.90 -3.37
N ALA A 54 31.41 11.63 -2.48
CA ALA A 54 31.37 10.36 -1.79
C ALA A 54 31.22 9.31 -2.89
N VAL A 55 32.30 8.58 -3.15
CA VAL A 55 32.29 7.44 -4.07
C VAL A 55 31.40 6.42 -3.40
N VAL A 56 30.14 6.37 -3.83
CA VAL A 56 29.19 5.33 -3.45
C VAL A 56 29.77 4.03 -4.01
N ALA A 57 30.36 3.22 -3.15
CA ALA A 57 30.93 1.93 -3.56
C ALA A 57 29.80 1.07 -4.16
N PRO A 58 30.03 0.37 -5.28
CA PRO A 58 29.09 -0.61 -5.80
C PRO A 58 28.78 -1.62 -4.67
N GLY A 59 27.52 -1.75 -4.27
CA GLY A 59 27.08 -2.54 -3.11
C GLY A 59 26.55 -1.73 -1.91
N SER A 60 26.86 -0.43 -1.80
CA SER A 60 26.29 0.41 -0.74
C SER A 60 24.84 0.81 -1.00
N ILE A 61 24.48 1.03 -2.27
CA ILE A 61 23.08 1.20 -2.72
C ILE A 61 22.31 -0.12 -2.55
N ASP A 62 22.87 -1.25 -3.00
CA ASP A 62 22.19 -2.55 -2.90
C ASP A 62 21.91 -2.97 -1.45
N ARG A 63 22.84 -2.66 -0.53
CA ARG A 63 22.66 -2.89 0.91
C ARG A 63 21.58 -1.96 1.50
N TRP A 64 21.52 -0.71 1.07
CA TRP A 64 20.48 0.23 1.50
C TRP A 64 19.10 -0.16 0.96
N ILE A 65 19.01 -0.55 -0.32
CA ILE A 65 17.77 -1.06 -0.93
C ILE A 65 17.31 -2.33 -0.22
N SER A 66 18.22 -3.28 0.04
CA SER A 66 17.91 -4.51 0.78
C SER A 66 17.43 -4.24 2.21
N PHE A 67 17.97 -3.21 2.87
CA PHE A 67 17.54 -2.78 4.20
C PHE A 67 16.15 -2.15 4.17
N GLU A 68 15.87 -1.26 3.20
CA GLU A 68 14.54 -0.66 3.04
C GLU A 68 13.48 -1.69 2.63
N LEU A 69 13.80 -2.63 1.74
CA LEU A 69 12.93 -3.76 1.41
C LEU A 69 12.69 -4.66 2.63
N GLY A 70 13.72 -4.93 3.43
CA GLY A 70 13.60 -5.66 4.69
C GLY A 70 12.66 -4.96 5.67
N ARG A 71 12.73 -3.63 5.77
CA ARG A 71 11.84 -2.81 6.61
C ARG A 71 10.41 -2.80 6.10
N LEU A 72 10.19 -2.72 4.78
CA LEU A 72 8.87 -2.85 4.17
C LEU A 72 8.24 -4.22 4.42
N ASN A 73 9.07 -5.26 4.53
CA ASN A 73 8.66 -6.63 4.79
C ASN A 73 8.55 -7.00 6.29
N ALA A 74 8.80 -6.06 7.22
CA ALA A 74 8.71 -6.32 8.66
C ALA A 74 7.31 -6.81 9.09
N GLY A 75 6.26 -6.35 8.41
CA GLY A 75 4.88 -6.76 8.63
C GLY A 75 4.49 -8.12 8.01
N LEU A 76 5.41 -8.84 7.36
CA LEU A 76 5.10 -10.14 6.77
C LEU A 76 4.85 -11.20 7.83
N VAL A 77 3.80 -12.00 7.63
CA VAL A 77 3.53 -13.17 8.47
C VAL A 77 4.57 -14.26 8.22
N VAL A 78 5.21 -14.71 9.29
CA VAL A 78 6.21 -15.80 9.27
C VAL A 78 5.61 -17.16 9.64
N GLU A 79 4.57 -17.17 10.48
CA GLU A 79 3.87 -18.37 10.91
C GLU A 79 2.46 -18.39 10.32
N LYS A 80 2.35 -18.93 9.11
CA LYS A 80 1.06 -19.06 8.42
C LYS A 80 0.20 -20.15 9.07
N LYS A 81 -1.10 -19.87 9.21
CA LYS A 81 -2.11 -20.83 9.68
C LYS A 81 -3.01 -21.28 8.53
N SER A 82 -3.63 -22.45 8.66
CA SER A 82 -4.65 -22.87 7.70
C SER A 82 -5.90 -21.98 7.79
N LEU A 83 -6.62 -21.83 6.68
CA LEU A 83 -7.90 -21.13 6.67
C LEU A 83 -8.88 -21.76 7.67
N ALA A 84 -8.98 -23.09 7.69
CA ALA A 84 -9.83 -23.80 8.64
C ALA A 84 -9.46 -23.51 10.11
N ARG A 85 -8.17 -23.44 10.44
CA ARG A 85 -7.72 -23.07 11.79
C ARG A 85 -8.12 -21.64 12.14
N LEU A 86 -7.89 -20.69 11.23
CA LEU A 86 -8.27 -19.29 11.44
C LEU A 86 -9.78 -19.13 11.62
N LEU A 87 -10.59 -19.93 10.93
CA LEU A 87 -12.04 -19.94 11.09
C LEU A 87 -12.50 -20.56 12.43
N ALA A 88 -11.69 -21.39 13.08
CA ALA A 88 -12.00 -21.90 14.42
C ALA A 88 -11.64 -20.91 15.53
N GLU A 89 -10.82 -19.89 15.23
CA GLU A 89 -10.37 -18.89 16.21
C GLU A 89 -11.46 -17.82 16.41
N PRO A 90 -11.76 -17.42 17.66
CA PRO A 90 -12.70 -16.32 17.94
C PRO A 90 -12.14 -14.97 17.48
N GLU A 91 -10.83 -14.79 17.59
CA GLU A 91 -10.07 -13.64 17.09
C GLU A 91 -8.98 -14.16 16.12
N PRO A 92 -9.29 -14.28 14.81
CA PRO A 92 -8.36 -14.85 13.85
C PRO A 92 -7.13 -13.97 13.66
N ALA A 93 -5.95 -14.47 14.00
CA ALA A 93 -4.70 -13.72 13.85
C ALA A 93 -3.48 -14.62 13.61
N CYS A 94 -2.49 -14.09 12.91
CA CYS A 94 -1.16 -14.65 12.77
C CYS A 94 -0.11 -13.76 13.46
N ARG A 95 1.16 -14.18 13.43
CA ARG A 95 2.29 -13.37 13.91
C ARG A 95 3.15 -12.89 12.75
N THR A 96 3.47 -11.60 12.76
CA THR A 96 4.43 -11.01 11.81
C THR A 96 5.86 -11.40 12.18
N ARG A 97 6.82 -11.08 11.31
CA ARG A 97 8.25 -11.28 11.55
C ARG A 97 8.73 -10.58 12.82
N GLU A 98 8.17 -9.42 13.14
CA GLU A 98 8.48 -8.66 14.36
C GLU A 98 7.70 -9.16 15.59
N GLY A 99 6.85 -10.17 15.45
CA GLY A 99 6.05 -10.75 16.54
C GLY A 99 4.72 -10.05 16.81
N ASP A 100 4.41 -8.99 16.06
CA ASP A 100 3.15 -8.27 16.15
C ASP A 100 1.97 -9.15 15.70
N PRO A 101 0.77 -8.95 16.27
CA PRO A 101 -0.43 -9.61 15.78
C PRO A 101 -0.80 -9.10 14.38
N HIS A 102 -1.05 -10.02 13.46
CA HIS A 102 -1.63 -9.75 12.15
C HIS A 102 -3.08 -10.26 12.14
N PRO A 103 -4.07 -9.38 12.38
CA PRO A 103 -5.48 -9.79 12.43
C PRO A 103 -6.03 -10.06 11.03
N PHE A 104 -7.02 -10.95 10.97
CA PHE A 104 -7.80 -11.21 9.77
C PHE A 104 -9.25 -10.77 9.96
N ASP A 105 -9.82 -10.12 8.95
CA ASP A 105 -11.26 -9.90 8.87
C ASP A 105 -11.98 -11.23 8.66
N ARG A 106 -12.92 -11.53 9.56
CA ARG A 106 -13.72 -12.74 9.50
C ARG A 106 -14.49 -12.87 8.20
N ALA A 107 -15.07 -11.77 7.71
CA ALA A 107 -15.82 -11.79 6.46
C ALA A 107 -14.91 -12.11 5.25
N GLY A 108 -13.65 -11.71 5.29
CA GLY A 108 -12.64 -12.10 4.30
C GLY A 108 -12.36 -13.61 4.29
N LEU A 109 -12.18 -14.19 5.47
CA LEU A 109 -11.97 -15.63 5.62
C LEU A 109 -13.19 -16.45 5.16
N ASP A 110 -14.40 -16.02 5.52
CA ASP A 110 -15.62 -16.72 5.13
C ASP A 110 -15.83 -16.70 3.61
N ARG A 111 -15.46 -15.60 2.92
CA ARG A 111 -15.49 -15.54 1.44
C ARG A 111 -14.53 -16.56 0.81
N LEU A 112 -13.32 -16.71 1.35
CA LEU A 112 -12.37 -17.71 0.88
C LEU A 112 -12.89 -19.14 1.11
N ALA A 113 -13.45 -19.40 2.28
CA ALA A 113 -13.99 -20.74 2.60
C ALA A 113 -15.19 -21.12 1.73
N ALA A 114 -16.06 -20.16 1.40
CA ALA A 114 -17.18 -20.41 0.50
C ALA A 114 -16.75 -20.82 -0.91
N ALA A 115 -15.51 -20.51 -1.32
CA ALA A 115 -14.96 -20.85 -2.61
C ALA A 115 -14.18 -22.18 -2.65
N LEU A 116 -14.01 -22.84 -1.50
CA LEU A 116 -13.13 -24.00 -1.34
C LEU A 116 -13.86 -25.20 -0.75
N THR A 117 -13.34 -26.40 -1.01
CA THR A 117 -13.75 -27.58 -0.25
C THR A 117 -13.19 -27.51 1.18
N ARG A 118 -13.69 -28.37 2.06
CA ARG A 118 -13.18 -28.46 3.44
C ARG A 118 -11.69 -28.83 3.47
N GLU A 119 -11.30 -29.82 2.66
CA GLU A 119 -9.91 -30.27 2.52
C GLU A 119 -9.01 -29.14 2.04
N GLU A 120 -9.47 -28.38 1.03
CA GLU A 120 -8.75 -27.21 0.54
C GLU A 120 -8.63 -26.09 1.58
N ALA A 121 -9.66 -25.89 2.42
CA ALA A 121 -9.58 -24.94 3.53
C ALA A 121 -8.61 -25.39 4.64
N ASP A 122 -8.44 -26.70 4.84
CA ASP A 122 -7.44 -27.25 5.74
C ASP A 122 -6.01 -27.10 5.18
N ASP A 123 -5.86 -27.10 3.86
CA ASP A 123 -4.57 -26.98 3.17
C ASP A 123 -4.15 -25.52 2.89
N LEU A 124 -5.09 -24.61 2.63
CA LEU A 124 -4.79 -23.23 2.30
C LEU A 124 -4.13 -22.49 3.48
N ARG A 125 -2.89 -22.03 3.30
CA ARG A 125 -2.14 -21.27 4.30
C ARG A 125 -2.27 -19.77 4.07
N LEU A 126 -2.66 -19.04 5.11
CA LEU A 126 -2.84 -17.60 5.07
C LEU A 126 -1.78 -16.84 5.88
N PRO A 127 -1.44 -15.60 5.46
CA PRO A 127 -2.00 -14.88 4.32
C PRO A 127 -1.43 -15.33 2.96
N LEU A 128 -2.18 -15.07 1.89
CA LEU A 128 -1.68 -15.16 0.51
C LEU A 128 -0.66 -14.05 0.28
N THR A 129 0.52 -14.39 -0.20
CA THR A 129 1.59 -13.40 -0.40
C THR A 129 1.75 -13.09 -1.88
N LEU A 130 1.51 -11.84 -2.25
CA LEU A 130 1.76 -11.30 -3.59
C LEU A 130 3.16 -10.69 -3.62
N LEU A 131 4.04 -11.26 -4.42
CA LEU A 131 5.41 -10.79 -4.62
C LEU A 131 5.41 -9.62 -5.59
N VAL A 132 6.00 -8.51 -5.18
CA VAL A 132 6.09 -7.27 -5.96
C VAL A 132 7.56 -6.91 -6.12
N SER A 133 8.00 -6.70 -7.37
CA SER A 133 9.34 -6.17 -7.66
C SER A 133 9.23 -4.72 -8.10
N GLY A 134 10.23 -3.89 -7.77
CA GLY A 134 10.26 -2.47 -8.16
C GLY A 134 10.49 -2.22 -9.65
N ASP A 135 10.96 -3.22 -10.39
CA ASP A 135 11.24 -3.16 -11.84
C ASP A 135 10.09 -3.68 -12.72
N SER A 136 8.97 -4.11 -12.10
CA SER A 136 7.85 -4.77 -12.77
C SER A 136 6.52 -4.15 -12.35
N ASP A 137 5.67 -3.83 -13.33
CA ASP A 137 4.30 -3.36 -13.10
C ASP A 137 3.34 -4.47 -12.65
N SER A 138 3.84 -5.71 -12.52
CA SER A 138 3.09 -6.88 -12.09
C SER A 138 3.50 -7.38 -10.69
N ALA A 139 2.52 -7.91 -9.98
CA ALA A 139 2.65 -8.70 -8.77
C ALA A 139 2.38 -10.18 -9.07
N TYR A 140 3.02 -11.08 -8.32
CA TYR A 140 2.94 -12.52 -8.57
C TYR A 140 2.45 -13.29 -7.34
N LEU A 141 1.48 -14.18 -7.54
CA LEU A 141 1.12 -15.21 -6.57
C LEU A 141 1.68 -16.55 -7.05
N THR A 142 2.49 -17.21 -6.23
CA THR A 142 3.09 -18.52 -6.57
C THR A 142 2.33 -19.71 -5.97
N ASP A 143 1.38 -19.45 -5.07
CA ASP A 143 0.56 -20.49 -4.45
C ASP A 143 -0.63 -20.83 -5.35
N GLU A 144 -0.66 -22.07 -5.86
CA GLU A 144 -1.68 -22.52 -6.80
C GLU A 144 -3.07 -22.58 -6.15
N LEU A 145 -3.16 -23.09 -4.91
CA LEU A 145 -4.42 -23.19 -4.19
C LEU A 145 -4.97 -21.80 -3.83
N GLY A 146 -4.08 -20.90 -3.41
CA GLY A 146 -4.37 -19.50 -3.17
C GLY A 146 -4.81 -18.77 -4.43
N ALA A 147 -4.18 -19.05 -5.58
CA ALA A 147 -4.60 -18.49 -6.86
C ALA A 147 -5.98 -19.00 -7.27
N LYS A 148 -6.26 -20.31 -7.10
CA LYS A 148 -7.59 -20.88 -7.31
C LYS A 148 -8.63 -20.17 -6.45
N ALA A 149 -8.38 -20.06 -5.13
CA ALA A 149 -9.28 -19.42 -4.19
C ALA A 149 -9.55 -17.95 -4.56
N LEU A 150 -8.49 -17.19 -4.80
CA LEU A 150 -8.58 -15.77 -5.10
C LEU A 150 -9.35 -15.50 -6.40
N ARG A 151 -9.08 -16.28 -7.46
CA ARG A 151 -9.80 -16.18 -8.74
C ARG A 151 -11.28 -16.48 -8.61
N ALA A 152 -11.63 -17.45 -7.76
CA ALA A 152 -13.03 -17.81 -7.50
C ALA A 152 -13.77 -16.71 -6.72
N VAL A 153 -13.16 -16.19 -5.65
CA VAL A 153 -13.75 -15.11 -4.83
C VAL A 153 -13.93 -13.82 -5.63
N GLU A 154 -12.93 -13.45 -6.44
CA GLU A 154 -12.94 -12.22 -7.23
C GLU A 154 -13.69 -12.35 -8.56
N LYS A 155 -14.13 -13.57 -8.92
CA LYS A 155 -14.82 -13.87 -10.18
C LYS A 155 -14.00 -13.42 -11.39
N PHE A 156 -12.70 -13.72 -11.39
CA PHE A 156 -11.82 -13.37 -12.50
C PHE A 156 -12.04 -14.19 -13.78
N ASP A 157 -12.96 -15.16 -13.79
CA ASP A 157 -13.31 -15.99 -14.95
C ASP A 157 -12.08 -16.56 -15.68
N ARG A 158 -11.71 -16.00 -16.85
CA ARG A 158 -10.53 -16.38 -17.65
C ARG A 158 -9.34 -15.45 -17.45
N ALA A 159 -9.52 -14.33 -16.78
CA ALA A 159 -8.45 -13.39 -16.46
C ALA A 159 -7.50 -13.99 -15.42
N PHE A 160 -6.27 -13.47 -15.45
CA PHE A 160 -5.18 -13.82 -14.52
C PHE A 160 -5.06 -15.34 -14.29
N PRO A 161 -4.83 -16.14 -15.34
CA PRO A 161 -4.70 -17.58 -15.18
C PRO A 161 -3.44 -17.90 -14.36
N PHE A 162 -3.50 -18.97 -13.57
CA PHE A 162 -2.31 -19.56 -12.97
C PHE A 162 -1.59 -20.40 -14.04
N ARG A 163 -0.37 -20.00 -14.41
CA ARG A 163 0.45 -20.65 -15.45
C ARG A 163 1.92 -20.53 -15.09
N ASP A 164 2.73 -21.51 -15.48
CA ASP A 164 4.17 -21.51 -15.24
C ASP A 164 4.52 -21.30 -13.74
N GLY A 165 3.72 -21.91 -12.86
CA GLY A 165 3.89 -21.84 -11.40
C GLY A 165 3.53 -20.50 -10.75
N ARG A 166 2.86 -19.59 -11.47
CA ARG A 166 2.46 -18.28 -10.93
C ARG A 166 1.18 -17.72 -11.55
N MET A 167 0.53 -16.82 -10.82
CA MET A 167 -0.52 -15.94 -11.33
C MET A 167 -0.01 -14.50 -11.29
N ALA A 168 0.03 -13.84 -12.44
CA ALA A 168 0.42 -12.44 -12.56
C ALA A 168 -0.80 -11.52 -12.48
N LEU A 169 -0.70 -10.47 -11.66
CA LEU A 169 -1.71 -9.44 -11.46
C LEU A 169 -1.07 -8.06 -11.69
N PRO A 170 -1.78 -7.06 -12.24
CA PRO A 170 -1.32 -5.68 -12.19
C PRO A 170 -1.08 -5.26 -10.73
N GLN A 171 -0.01 -4.52 -10.46
CA GLN A 171 0.28 -4.02 -9.10
C GLN A 171 -0.88 -3.23 -8.49
N SER A 172 -1.59 -2.42 -9.29
CA SER A 172 -2.75 -1.66 -8.84
C SER A 172 -3.87 -2.56 -8.31
N LEU A 173 -4.12 -3.69 -8.98
CA LEU A 173 -5.08 -4.70 -8.54
C LEU A 173 -4.57 -5.42 -7.28
N ALA A 174 -3.28 -5.74 -7.20
CA ALA A 174 -2.69 -6.35 -6.00
C ALA A 174 -2.87 -5.47 -4.74
N VAL A 175 -2.63 -4.16 -4.86
CA VAL A 175 -2.86 -3.19 -3.77
C VAL A 175 -4.34 -3.13 -3.37
N ASP A 176 -5.26 -3.13 -4.34
CA ASP A 176 -6.69 -3.16 -4.09
C ASP A 176 -7.12 -4.44 -3.35
N LEU A 177 -6.60 -5.60 -3.76
CA LEU A 177 -6.89 -6.88 -3.13
C LEU A 177 -6.43 -6.91 -1.66
N VAL A 178 -5.23 -6.42 -1.35
CA VAL A 178 -4.76 -6.33 0.04
C VAL A 178 -5.70 -5.50 0.91
N ARG A 179 -6.25 -4.40 0.38
CA ARG A 179 -7.21 -3.56 1.11
C ARG A 179 -8.56 -4.26 1.33
N ARG A 180 -9.07 -4.98 0.32
CA ARG A 180 -10.40 -5.62 0.38
C ARG A 180 -10.43 -6.96 1.13
N HIS A 181 -9.31 -7.65 1.22
CA HIS A 181 -9.22 -8.99 1.83
C HIS A 181 -8.86 -8.97 3.31
N GLY A 182 -8.79 -7.79 3.94
CA GLY A 182 -8.76 -7.64 5.40
C GLY A 182 -7.69 -8.48 6.08
N GLY A 183 -6.47 -8.50 5.52
CA GLY A 183 -5.35 -9.27 6.06
C GLY A 183 -5.17 -10.67 5.46
N ALA A 184 -6.14 -11.23 4.72
CA ALA A 184 -5.98 -12.54 4.06
C ALA A 184 -5.00 -12.51 2.88
N VAL A 185 -4.69 -11.33 2.35
CA VAL A 185 -3.69 -11.09 1.30
C VAL A 185 -2.68 -10.05 1.81
N GLN A 186 -1.39 -10.28 1.53
CA GLN A 186 -0.29 -9.37 1.84
C GLN A 186 0.58 -9.12 0.59
N LEU A 187 1.23 -7.96 0.53
CA LEU A 187 2.32 -7.71 -0.40
C LEU A 187 3.64 -8.05 0.28
N ALA A 188 4.54 -8.68 -0.47
CA ALA A 188 5.95 -8.77 -0.12
C ALA A 188 6.75 -8.10 -1.24
N PHE A 189 7.71 -7.26 -0.86
CA PHE A 189 8.57 -6.56 -1.80
C PHE A 189 9.87 -7.35 -1.98
N ALA A 190 10.20 -7.65 -3.24
CA ALA A 190 11.38 -8.40 -3.66
C ALA A 190 12.43 -7.48 -4.28
#